data_AF-A0AAG5DPZ9-F1
#
_entry.id   AF-A0AAG5DPZ9-F1
#
_cell.length_a   1.000
_cell.length_b   1.000
_cell.length_c   1.000
_cell.angle_alpha   90.00
_cell.angle_beta   90.00
_cell.angle_gamma   90.00
#
_symmetry.space_group_name_H-M   'P 1'
#
loop_
_entity.id
_entity.type
_entity.pdbx_description
1 polymer ?
#
loop_
_entity_poly.entity_id
_entity_poly.type
_entity_poly.pdbx_seq_one_letter_code
_entity_poly.pdbx_strand_id
1 'polypeptide(L)'
;MFAGKEMEQLIDSIESLRQGVQACRQLSALNTVQKAMLSCCVVGMRLELKHISKHITDACNGNYNNCNQPPSCFLSAIKSKEELDVMECSLSNKDHMRCMIEWINRTQKLRKKENRLNGLFYMLLDRSFLLNCSWLGQKYKGVSKIHFGKYTNLISLLHNSSGMNGTEVEKFIKC
;
A
#
# COMPACT_ATOMS: atom_id res chain seq x y z
N MET A 1 3.45 35.30 -13.13
CA MET A 1 4.62 34.98 -12.27
C MET A 1 4.71 33.48 -11.94
N PHE A 2 4.29 32.57 -12.85
CA PHE A 2 4.16 31.12 -12.57
C PHE A 2 5.24 30.24 -13.22
N ALA A 3 6.03 30.76 -14.17
CA ALA A 3 7.01 29.97 -14.92
C ALA A 3 8.30 29.61 -14.14
N GLY A 4 8.56 30.24 -13.00
CA GLY A 4 9.81 30.02 -12.24
C GLY A 4 9.87 28.69 -11.50
N LYS A 5 8.75 28.25 -10.92
CA LYS A 5 8.72 27.04 -10.07
C LYS A 5 8.85 25.75 -10.88
N GLU A 6 8.27 25.72 -12.08
CA GLU A 6 8.38 24.56 -12.98
C GLU A 6 9.81 24.41 -13.52
N MET A 7 10.51 25.52 -13.73
CA MET A 7 11.90 25.52 -14.20
C MET A 7 12.86 25.02 -13.12
N GLU A 8 12.68 25.41 -11.85
CA GLU A 8 13.50 24.90 -10.74
C GLU A 8 13.31 23.38 -10.54
N GLN A 9 12.07 22.89 -10.60
CA GLN A 9 11.79 21.46 -10.48
C GLN A 9 12.42 20.62 -11.61
N LEU A 10 12.54 21.22 -12.80
CA LEU A 10 13.18 20.60 -13.95
C LEU A 10 14.72 20.61 -13.83
N ILE A 11 15.30 21.66 -13.26
CA ILE A 11 16.73 21.75 -12.93
C ILE A 11 17.11 20.69 -11.89
N ASP A 12 16.34 20.56 -10.81
CA ASP A 12 16.57 19.54 -9.77
C ASP A 12 16.48 18.12 -10.35
N SER A 13 15.55 17.89 -11.27
CA SER A 13 15.40 16.60 -11.96
C SER A 13 16.61 16.29 -12.86
N ILE A 14 17.14 17.28 -13.58
CA ILE A 14 18.34 17.14 -14.42
C ILE A 14 19.57 16.87 -13.55
N GLU A 15 19.71 17.56 -12.43
CA GLU A 15 20.83 17.39 -11.51
C GLU A 15 20.83 16.00 -10.86
N SER A 16 19.64 15.50 -10.48
CA SER A 16 19.45 14.14 -9.98
C SER A 16 19.79 13.07 -11.03
N LEU A 17 19.37 13.28 -12.28
CA LEU A 17 19.74 12.39 -13.39
C LEU A 17 21.25 12.39 -13.65
N ARG A 18 21.89 13.56 -13.58
CA ARG A 18 23.34 13.70 -13.74
C ARG A 18 24.11 12.94 -12.65
N GLN A 19 23.65 13.02 -11.40
CA GLN A 19 24.22 12.25 -10.28
C GLN A 19 24.04 10.73 -10.50
N GLY A 20 22.88 10.31 -10.99
CA GLY A 20 22.63 8.90 -11.36
C GLY A 20 23.57 8.40 -12.46
N VAL A 21 23.78 9.19 -13.51
CA VAL A 21 24.73 8.86 -14.60
C VAL A 21 26.17 8.79 -14.09
N GLN A 22 26.55 9.67 -13.16
CA GLN A 22 27.90 9.68 -12.58
C GLN A 22 28.15 8.48 -11.66
N ALA A 23 27.15 8.04 -10.89
CA ALA A 23 27.19 6.78 -10.15
C ALA A 23 27.32 5.57 -11.09
N CYS A 24 26.60 5.57 -12.23
CA CYS A 24 26.74 4.54 -13.25
C CYS A 24 28.13 4.50 -13.90
N ARG A 25 28.83 5.65 -14.01
CA ARG A 25 30.22 5.69 -14.50
C ARG A 25 31.20 5.08 -13.50
N GLN A 26 30.98 5.20 -12.19
CA GLN A 26 31.81 4.53 -11.19
C GLN A 26 31.69 2.99 -11.21
N LEU A 27 30.57 2.45 -11.71
CA LEU A 27 30.42 1.00 -11.97
C LEU A 27 31.37 0.47 -13.06
N SER A 28 31.92 1.33 -13.92
CA SER A 28 32.91 0.92 -14.93
C SER A 28 34.25 0.47 -14.32
N ALA A 29 34.56 0.93 -13.10
CA ALA A 29 35.75 0.56 -12.33
C ALA A 29 35.63 -0.78 -11.59
N LEU A 30 34.45 -1.41 -11.59
CA LEU A 30 34.26 -2.72 -10.97
C LEU A 30 34.93 -3.83 -11.79
N ASN A 31 35.49 -4.80 -11.07
CA ASN A 31 36.08 -5.97 -11.71
C ASN A 31 35.00 -6.86 -12.35
N THR A 32 35.42 -7.77 -13.24
CA THR A 32 34.51 -8.63 -14.01
C THR A 32 33.58 -9.47 -13.12
N VAL A 33 34.06 -9.87 -11.94
CA VAL A 33 33.30 -10.66 -10.96
C VAL A 33 32.20 -9.81 -10.30
N GLN A 34 32.50 -8.57 -9.91
CA GLN A 34 31.53 -7.64 -9.32
C GLN A 34 30.46 -7.20 -10.34
N LYS A 35 30.85 -7.02 -11.61
CA LYS A 35 29.91 -6.76 -12.72
C LYS A 35 28.97 -7.94 -12.97
N ALA A 36 29.48 -9.17 -12.94
CA ALA A 36 28.67 -10.37 -13.06
C ALA A 36 27.71 -10.56 -11.87
N MET A 37 28.18 -10.26 -10.65
CA MET A 37 27.39 -10.38 -9.42
C MET A 37 26.25 -9.34 -9.38
N LEU A 38 26.52 -8.08 -9.77
CA LEU A 38 25.48 -7.05 -9.91
C LEU A 38 24.50 -7.38 -11.05
N SER A 39 24.97 -7.91 -12.17
CA SER A 39 24.11 -8.35 -13.27
C SER A 39 23.14 -9.45 -12.82
N CYS A 40 23.62 -10.46 -12.08
CA CYS A 40 22.76 -11.49 -11.49
C CYS A 40 21.74 -10.90 -10.50
N CYS A 41 22.16 -9.97 -9.62
CA CYS A 41 21.24 -9.31 -8.69
C CYS A 41 20.17 -8.50 -9.45
N VAL A 42 20.53 -7.77 -10.51
CA VAL A 42 19.59 -6.96 -11.30
C VAL A 42 18.63 -7.85 -12.10
N VAL A 43 19.10 -8.96 -12.68
CA VAL A 43 18.23 -9.92 -13.38
C VAL A 43 17.28 -10.62 -12.41
N GLY A 44 17.77 -11.03 -11.24
CA GLY A 44 16.95 -11.62 -10.16
C GLY A 44 15.87 -10.64 -9.68
N MET A 45 16.25 -9.40 -9.36
CA MET A 45 15.30 -8.35 -8.98
C MET A 45 14.29 -8.06 -10.11
N ARG A 46 14.69 -8.12 -11.37
CA ARG A 46 13.81 -7.88 -12.53
C ARG A 46 12.81 -9.02 -12.77
N LEU A 47 13.14 -10.26 -12.39
CA LEU A 47 12.22 -11.40 -12.46
C LEU A 47 11.19 -11.36 -11.32
N GLU A 48 11.63 -11.06 -10.10
CA GLU A 48 10.75 -10.85 -8.94
C GLU A 48 9.78 -9.69 -9.19
N LEU A 49 10.26 -8.56 -9.73
CA LEU A 49 9.41 -7.42 -10.10
C LEU A 49 8.36 -7.75 -11.16
N LYS A 50 8.65 -8.65 -12.12
CA LYS A 50 7.68 -9.07 -13.13
C LYS A 50 6.59 -9.96 -12.55
N HIS A 51 6.94 -10.88 -11.64
CA HIS A 51 5.95 -11.68 -10.94
C HIS A 51 5.06 -10.83 -10.03
N ILE A 52 5.66 -9.93 -9.26
CA ILE A 52 4.94 -8.98 -8.41
C ILE A 52 4.02 -8.08 -9.26
N SER A 53 4.52 -7.52 -10.37
CA SER A 53 3.73 -6.67 -11.28
C SER A 53 2.55 -7.41 -11.90
N LYS A 54 2.72 -8.69 -12.26
CA LYS A 54 1.63 -9.51 -12.81
C LYS A 54 0.57 -9.80 -11.75
N HIS A 55 0.97 -10.19 -10.55
CA HIS A 55 0.04 -10.39 -9.43
C HIS A 55 -0.72 -9.12 -9.05
N ILE A 56 -0.05 -7.95 -9.07
CA ILE A 56 -0.71 -6.64 -8.84
C ILE A 56 -1.72 -6.34 -9.95
N THR A 57 -1.36 -6.57 -11.21
CA THR A 57 -2.23 -6.27 -12.36
C THR A 57 -3.47 -7.16 -12.36
N ASP A 58 -3.32 -8.44 -12.06
CA ASP A 58 -4.44 -9.38 -11.97
C ASP A 58 -5.35 -9.05 -10.75
N ALA A 59 -4.77 -8.59 -9.64
CA ALA A 59 -5.52 -8.18 -8.45
C ALA A 59 -6.28 -6.85 -8.60
N CYS A 60 -5.89 -5.98 -9.53
CA CYS A 60 -6.56 -4.69 -9.77
C CYS A 60 -7.55 -4.73 -10.97
N ASN A 61 -7.42 -5.70 -11.89
CA ASN A 61 -8.24 -5.81 -13.12
C ASN A 61 -9.35 -6.88 -13.10
N GLY A 62 -9.55 -7.62 -12.00
CA GLY A 62 -10.57 -8.66 -11.94
C GLY A 62 -11.99 -8.13 -12.09
N ASN A 63 -12.82 -8.79 -12.91
CA ASN A 63 -14.23 -8.48 -13.07
C ASN A 63 -15.07 -9.32 -12.10
N TYR A 64 -15.40 -8.78 -10.93
CA TYR A 64 -16.15 -9.48 -9.87
C TYR A 64 -17.62 -9.05 -9.87
N ASN A 65 -18.41 -9.65 -10.77
CA ASN A 65 -19.87 -9.49 -10.80
C ASN A 65 -20.59 -10.26 -9.68
N ASN A 66 -19.87 -11.04 -8.86
CA ASN A 66 -20.44 -11.89 -7.82
C ASN A 66 -19.70 -11.69 -6.49
N CYS A 67 -20.28 -10.90 -5.59
CA CYS A 67 -19.72 -10.57 -4.28
C CYS A 67 -19.96 -11.64 -3.20
N ASN A 68 -20.28 -12.87 -3.59
CA ASN A 68 -20.54 -13.96 -2.64
C ASN A 68 -19.26 -14.49 -1.97
N GLN A 69 -18.09 -14.16 -2.49
CA GLN A 69 -16.80 -14.47 -1.89
C GLN A 69 -15.89 -13.23 -1.97
N PRO A 70 -15.11 -12.94 -0.92
CA PRO A 70 -14.09 -11.91 -1.02
C PRO A 70 -13.04 -12.36 -2.05
N PRO A 71 -12.38 -11.44 -2.77
CA PRO A 71 -11.29 -11.83 -3.65
C PRO A 71 -10.22 -12.60 -2.84
N SER A 72 -9.54 -13.55 -3.46
CA SER A 72 -8.67 -14.52 -2.75
C SER A 72 -7.55 -13.88 -1.94
N CYS A 73 -7.07 -12.69 -2.35
CA CYS A 73 -6.09 -11.90 -1.60
C CYS A 73 -6.59 -11.33 -0.26
N PHE A 74 -7.89 -11.48 0.07
CA PHE A 74 -8.52 -10.92 1.26
C PHE A 74 -8.93 -11.97 2.32
N LEU A 75 -8.62 -13.25 2.09
CA LEU A 75 -8.95 -14.34 3.02
C LEU A 75 -7.99 -14.43 4.21
N SER A 76 -6.82 -13.81 4.13
CA SER A 76 -5.82 -13.75 5.19
C SER A 76 -5.58 -12.33 5.67
N ALA A 77 -5.36 -12.17 6.97
CA ALA A 77 -4.97 -10.89 7.56
C ALA A 77 -3.62 -10.40 6.96
N ILE A 78 -3.56 -9.11 6.65
CA ILE A 78 -2.40 -8.44 6.05
C ILE A 78 -1.25 -8.37 7.06
N LYS A 79 -0.07 -8.83 6.66
CA LYS A 79 1.12 -8.97 7.51
C LYS A 79 2.28 -8.08 7.09
N SER A 80 2.22 -7.51 5.89
CA SER A 80 3.31 -6.74 5.30
C SER A 80 2.81 -5.46 4.63
N LYS A 81 3.74 -4.52 4.39
CA LYS A 81 3.43 -3.27 3.70
C LYS A 81 3.04 -3.56 2.25
N GLU A 82 3.70 -4.52 1.63
CA GLU A 82 3.48 -4.92 0.25
C GLU A 82 2.07 -5.48 0.07
N GLU A 83 1.60 -6.33 0.99
CA GLU A 83 0.21 -6.80 1.02
C GLU A 83 -0.78 -5.65 1.22
N LEU A 84 -0.46 -4.68 2.07
CA LEU A 84 -1.28 -3.49 2.28
C LEU A 84 -1.38 -2.63 1.01
N ASP A 85 -0.27 -2.45 0.29
CA ASP A 85 -0.23 -1.71 -0.98
C ASP A 85 -1.03 -2.42 -2.08
N VAL A 86 -0.97 -3.76 -2.15
CA VAL A 86 -1.79 -4.58 -3.06
C VAL A 86 -3.28 -4.42 -2.73
N MET A 87 -3.62 -4.48 -1.44
CA MET A 87 -5.00 -4.28 -0.98
C MET A 87 -5.53 -2.93 -1.42
N GLU A 88 -4.75 -1.87 -1.20
CA GLU A 88 -5.11 -0.50 -1.56
C GLU A 88 -5.32 -0.32 -3.06
N CYS A 89 -4.43 -0.88 -3.91
CA CYS A 89 -4.64 -0.88 -5.36
C CYS A 89 -5.93 -1.63 -5.73
N SER A 90 -6.16 -2.81 -5.13
CA SER A 90 -7.34 -3.61 -5.42
C SER A 90 -8.63 -2.89 -5.03
N LEU A 91 -8.64 -2.17 -3.90
CA LEU A 91 -9.79 -1.39 -3.42
C LEU A 91 -10.06 -0.13 -4.25
N SER A 92 -9.12 0.33 -5.08
CA SER A 92 -9.38 1.41 -6.04
C SER A 92 -10.42 1.02 -7.10
N ASN A 93 -10.60 -0.29 -7.34
CA ASN A 93 -11.66 -0.82 -8.18
C ASN A 93 -13.00 -0.83 -7.42
N LYS A 94 -14.01 -0.17 -7.99
CA LYS A 94 -15.33 -0.02 -7.37
C LYS A 94 -16.05 -1.34 -7.11
N ASP A 95 -15.89 -2.32 -7.99
CA ASP A 95 -16.53 -3.63 -7.81
C ASP A 95 -15.87 -4.40 -6.66
N HIS A 96 -14.55 -4.32 -6.53
CA HIS A 96 -13.83 -4.90 -5.39
C HIS A 96 -14.23 -4.22 -4.08
N MET A 97 -14.28 -2.89 -4.07
CA MET A 97 -14.74 -2.12 -2.90
C MET A 97 -16.15 -2.55 -2.48
N ARG A 98 -17.10 -2.62 -3.43
CA ARG A 98 -18.47 -3.09 -3.16
C ARG A 98 -18.48 -4.49 -2.58
N CYS A 99 -17.76 -5.43 -3.19
CA CYS A 99 -17.73 -6.81 -2.71
C CYS A 99 -17.10 -6.93 -1.33
N MET A 100 -16.08 -6.14 -1.03
CA MET A 100 -15.47 -6.10 0.30
C MET A 100 -16.42 -5.54 1.36
N ILE A 101 -17.15 -4.45 1.06
CA ILE A 101 -18.17 -3.90 1.95
C ILE A 101 -19.26 -4.95 2.23
N GLU A 102 -19.76 -5.64 1.20
CA GLU A 102 -20.76 -6.69 1.37
C GLU A 102 -20.25 -7.86 2.22
N TRP A 103 -19.04 -8.34 1.94
CA TRP A 103 -18.44 -9.43 2.70
C TRP A 103 -18.24 -9.05 4.18
N ILE A 104 -17.71 -7.86 4.44
CA ILE A 104 -17.56 -7.34 5.80
C ILE A 104 -18.91 -7.25 6.49
N ASN A 105 -19.92 -6.69 5.82
CA ASN A 105 -21.26 -6.53 6.38
C ASN A 105 -21.91 -7.87 6.71
N ARG A 106 -21.67 -8.93 5.91
CA ARG A 106 -22.11 -10.30 6.21
C ARG A 106 -21.36 -10.89 7.41
N THR A 107 -20.05 -10.68 7.49
CA THR A 107 -19.18 -11.26 8.53
C THR A 107 -19.30 -10.55 9.88
N GLN A 108 -19.72 -9.28 9.89
CA GLN A 108 -19.80 -8.44 11.09
C GLN A 108 -21.23 -8.20 11.58
N LYS A 109 -22.24 -8.93 11.08
CA LYS A 109 -23.67 -8.73 11.42
C LYS A 109 -23.97 -8.69 12.93
N LEU A 110 -23.11 -9.27 13.77
CA LEU A 110 -23.34 -9.41 15.22
C LEU A 110 -22.48 -8.49 16.11
N ARG A 111 -21.60 -7.64 15.55
CA ARG A 111 -20.78 -6.74 16.39
C ARG A 111 -21.51 -5.42 16.68
N LYS A 112 -21.53 -5.01 17.96
CA LYS A 112 -21.99 -3.68 18.39
C LYS A 112 -21.22 -2.59 17.65
N LYS A 113 -21.91 -1.53 17.23
CA LYS A 113 -21.39 -0.42 16.42
C LYS A 113 -20.04 0.13 16.93
N GLU A 114 -19.95 0.32 18.24
CA GLU A 114 -18.77 0.85 18.96
C GLU A 114 -17.51 -0.01 18.80
N ASN A 115 -17.66 -1.32 18.56
CA ASN A 115 -16.55 -2.27 18.41
C ASN A 115 -16.33 -2.71 16.97
N ARG A 116 -17.14 -2.22 16.01
CA ARG A 116 -17.02 -2.64 14.60
C ARG A 116 -15.68 -2.22 14.04
N LEU A 117 -15.26 -0.97 14.20
CA LEU A 117 -14.02 -0.48 13.60
C LEU A 117 -12.77 -1.24 14.09
N ASN A 118 -12.61 -1.42 15.41
CA ASN A 118 -11.59 -2.29 15.99
C ASN A 118 -11.66 -3.71 15.41
N GLY A 119 -12.88 -4.23 15.34
CA GLY A 119 -13.17 -5.54 14.78
C GLY A 119 -12.78 -5.68 13.30
N LEU A 120 -12.88 -4.61 12.52
CA LEU A 120 -12.46 -4.57 11.12
C LEU A 120 -10.94 -4.52 11.01
N PHE A 121 -10.26 -3.71 11.82
CA PHE A 121 -8.81 -3.67 11.85
C PHE A 121 -8.21 -5.04 12.15
N TYR A 122 -8.69 -5.72 13.18
CA TYR A 122 -8.20 -7.07 13.52
C TYR A 122 -8.64 -8.16 12.54
N MET A 123 -9.65 -7.90 11.71
CA MET A 123 -10.06 -8.81 10.64
C MET A 123 -9.17 -8.66 9.41
N LEU A 124 -8.84 -7.42 9.05
CA LEU A 124 -8.12 -7.09 7.82
C LEU A 124 -6.61 -7.14 8.01
N LEU A 125 -6.11 -6.80 9.19
CA LEU A 125 -4.69 -6.64 9.48
C LEU A 125 -4.25 -7.54 10.62
N ASP A 126 -3.05 -8.09 10.48
CA ASP A 126 -2.39 -8.81 11.54
C ASP A 126 -2.05 -7.86 12.70
N ARG A 127 -2.22 -8.35 13.93
CA ARG A 127 -1.98 -7.54 15.14
C ARG A 127 -0.51 -7.11 15.26
N SER A 128 0.44 -7.95 14.88
CA SER A 128 1.85 -7.62 14.90
C SER A 128 2.21 -6.60 13.82
N PHE A 129 1.58 -6.71 12.64
CA PHE A 129 1.74 -5.73 11.57
C PHE A 129 1.21 -4.35 11.96
N LEU A 130 0.05 -4.29 12.62
CA LEU A 130 -0.53 -3.05 13.14
C LEU A 130 0.43 -2.25 14.04
N LEU A 131 1.31 -2.92 14.80
CA LEU A 131 2.30 -2.24 15.65
C LEU A 131 3.33 -1.44 14.82
N ASN A 132 3.58 -1.85 13.59
CA ASN A 132 4.48 -1.19 12.64
C ASN A 132 3.81 -0.03 11.89
N CYS A 133 2.49 0.11 12.02
CA CYS A 133 1.72 1.21 11.45
C CYS A 133 1.59 2.37 12.43
N SER A 134 1.46 3.58 11.89
CA SER A 134 1.00 4.75 12.63
C SER A 134 0.12 5.58 11.72
N TRP A 135 -0.84 6.31 12.31
CA TRP A 135 -1.74 7.08 11.48
C TRP A 135 -1.02 8.14 10.65
N LEU A 136 -0.18 8.95 11.31
CA LEU A 136 0.53 10.09 10.73
C LEU A 136 1.89 9.74 10.13
N GLY A 137 2.32 8.48 10.18
CA GLY A 137 3.67 8.08 9.74
C GLY A 137 4.80 8.68 10.58
N GLN A 138 4.52 9.06 11.84
CA GLN A 138 5.51 9.72 12.68
C GLN A 138 6.65 8.75 13.03
N LYS A 139 7.86 9.29 13.08
CA LYS A 139 9.03 8.57 13.59
C LYS A 139 8.96 8.53 15.10
N TYR A 140 8.98 7.34 15.69
CA TYR A 140 9.10 7.17 17.13
C TYR A 140 10.45 6.54 17.45
N LYS A 141 11.28 7.22 18.25
CA LYS A 141 12.65 6.77 18.60
C LYS A 141 13.50 6.38 17.39
N GLY A 142 13.41 7.15 16.31
CA GLY A 142 14.17 6.90 15.07
C GLY A 142 13.59 5.81 14.15
N VAL A 143 12.60 5.03 14.61
CA VAL A 143 11.92 4.03 13.78
C VAL A 143 10.79 4.70 13.00
N SER A 144 10.81 4.56 11.67
CA SER A 144 9.75 5.09 10.80
C SER A 144 8.63 4.06 10.70
N LYS A 145 7.42 4.45 11.12
CA LYS A 145 6.23 3.61 11.00
C LYS A 145 5.53 3.82 9.66
N ILE A 146 4.81 2.80 9.20
CA ILE A 146 4.01 2.87 7.97
C ILE A 146 2.91 3.91 8.19
N HIS A 147 2.80 4.89 7.27
CA HIS A 147 1.81 5.97 7.34
C HIS A 147 0.45 5.44 6.88
N PHE A 148 -0.40 5.07 7.82
CA PHE A 148 -1.69 4.45 7.53
C PHE A 148 -2.70 5.42 6.90
N GLY A 149 -2.62 6.72 7.22
CA GLY A 149 -3.42 7.78 6.61
C GLY A 149 -3.30 7.94 5.08
N LYS A 150 -2.30 7.31 4.43
CA LYS A 150 -2.11 7.35 2.97
C LYS A 150 -2.99 6.34 2.23
N TYR A 151 -3.56 5.35 2.92
CA TYR A 151 -4.34 4.27 2.34
C TYR A 151 -5.83 4.67 2.27
N THR A 152 -6.14 5.62 1.40
CA THR A 152 -7.46 6.29 1.34
C THR A 152 -8.59 5.34 0.94
N ASN A 153 -8.33 4.33 0.11
CA ASN A 153 -9.32 3.33 -0.25
C ASN A 153 -9.61 2.41 0.93
N LEU A 154 -8.60 1.97 1.66
CA LEU A 154 -8.79 1.21 2.90
C LEU A 154 -9.57 2.01 3.95
N ILE A 155 -9.27 3.30 4.11
CA ILE A 155 -10.01 4.19 5.01
C ILE A 155 -11.48 4.30 4.58
N SER A 156 -11.72 4.41 3.26
CA SER A 156 -13.06 4.42 2.69
C SER A 156 -13.79 3.10 2.96
N LEU A 157 -13.12 1.96 2.83
CA LEU A 157 -13.70 0.65 3.17
C LEU A 157 -14.12 0.58 4.63
N LEU A 158 -13.25 1.02 5.56
CA LEU A 158 -13.52 1.04 6.99
C LEU A 158 -14.69 1.97 7.33
N HIS A 159 -14.73 3.15 6.72
CA HIS A 159 -15.81 4.11 6.88
C HIS A 159 -17.15 3.53 6.44
N ASN A 160 -17.22 3.02 5.20
CA ASN A 160 -18.45 2.44 4.65
C ASN A 160 -18.92 1.18 5.39
N SER A 161 -18.01 0.44 6.04
CA SER A 161 -18.33 -0.83 6.69
C SER A 161 -18.53 -0.74 8.22
N SER A 162 -18.06 0.33 8.86
CA SER A 162 -18.18 0.55 10.30
C SER A 162 -19.54 1.10 10.72
N GLY A 163 -20.25 1.76 9.80
CA GLY A 163 -21.49 2.50 10.09
C GLY A 163 -21.26 3.78 10.91
N MET A 164 -20.00 4.20 11.08
CA MET A 164 -19.61 5.45 11.74
C MET A 164 -19.76 6.61 10.76
N ASN A 165 -20.08 7.81 11.26
CA ASN A 165 -20.00 9.01 10.43
C ASN A 165 -18.53 9.41 10.22
N GLY A 166 -18.23 10.21 9.18
CA GLY A 166 -16.83 10.52 8.82
C GLY A 166 -16.01 11.15 9.95
N THR A 167 -16.67 11.91 10.83
CA THR A 167 -16.07 12.58 11.98
C THR A 167 -15.73 11.64 13.14
N GLU A 168 -16.47 10.54 13.31
CA GLU A 168 -16.18 9.49 14.30
C GLU A 168 -14.95 8.67 13.91
N VAL A 169 -14.79 8.35 12.62
CA VAL A 169 -13.63 7.61 12.13
C VAL A 169 -12.36 8.44 12.34
N GLU A 170 -12.37 9.72 11.98
CA GLU A 170 -11.26 10.64 12.25
C GLU A 170 -10.89 10.78 13.73
N LYS A 171 -11.88 10.78 14.64
CA LYS A 171 -11.63 10.84 16.08
C LYS A 171 -10.97 9.57 16.59
N PHE A 172 -11.46 8.40 16.17
CA PHE A 172 -10.86 7.12 16.50
C PHE A 172 -9.40 7.02 16.03
N ILE A 173 -9.13 7.66 14.90
CA ILE A 173 -7.83 7.73 14.24
C ILE A 173 -6.83 8.67 14.94
N LYS A 174 -7.33 9.74 15.57
CA LYS A 174 -6.52 10.80 16.20
C LYS A 174 -6.21 10.52 17.69
N CYS A 175 -6.91 9.54 18.30
CA CYS A 175 -6.67 9.07 19.67
C CYS A 175 -5.58 8.00 19.72
#